data_AF-A0A9E3E8R7-F1
#
_entry.id   AF-A0A9E3E8R7-F1
#
_cell.length_a   1.000
_cell.length_b   1.000
_cell.length_c   1.000
_cell.angle_alpha   90.00
_cell.angle_beta   90.00
_cell.angle_gamma   90.00
#
_symmetry.space_group_name_H-M   'P 1'
#
loop_
_entity.id
_entity.type
_entity.pdbx_description
1 polymer ?
#
loop_
_entity_poly.entity_id
_entity_poly.type
_entity_poly.pdbx_seq_one_letter_code
_entity_poly.pdbx_strand_id
1 'polypeptide(L)'
;MNGPGAGFSLSDGWDLSGLTLAELWLRYLALGGTASKTRVAAYAGGLLRPDSYQHNMIAQAINERFTDLGEDHPVSYQDIPFLP
;
A
#
# COMPACT_ATOMS: atom_id res chain seq x y z
N MET A 1 -3.51 9.18 23.53
CA MET A 1 -2.90 7.88 23.89
C MET A 1 -3.26 6.92 22.77
N ASN A 2 -2.33 6.70 21.84
CA ASN A 2 -2.52 5.72 20.76
C ASN A 2 -1.77 4.45 21.18
N GLY A 3 -2.47 3.31 21.22
CA GLY A 3 -1.91 2.03 21.68
C GLY A 3 -0.81 1.50 20.73
N PRO A 4 -0.09 0.45 21.16
CA PRO A 4 0.88 -0.23 20.30
C PRO A 4 0.12 -1.01 19.22
N GLY A 5 0.23 -0.65 17.93
CA GLY A 5 -0.25 -1.54 16.85
C GLY A 5 -0.91 -0.96 15.60
N ALA A 6 -0.77 0.31 15.24
CA ALA A 6 -1.19 0.78 13.91
C ALA A 6 0.03 1.08 13.07
N GLY A 7 0.37 0.19 12.13
CA GLY A 7 1.40 0.47 11.11
C GLY A 7 1.01 1.66 10.24
N PHE A 8 1.93 2.13 9.40
CA PHE A 8 1.71 3.24 8.48
C PHE A 8 0.47 3.04 7.61
N SER A 9 -0.21 4.16 7.32
CA SER A 9 -1.23 4.21 6.28
C SER A 9 -0.57 4.07 4.89
N LEU A 10 -1.39 3.88 3.84
CA LEU A 10 -0.85 3.87 2.47
C LEU A 10 -0.19 5.21 2.10
N SER A 11 -0.72 6.34 2.57
CA SER A 11 -0.16 7.66 2.26
C SER A 11 1.17 7.87 2.96
N ASP A 12 1.23 7.60 4.27
CA ASP A 12 2.48 7.75 5.03
C ASP A 12 3.55 6.78 4.49
N GLY A 13 3.15 5.55 4.21
CA GLY A 13 4.05 4.55 3.64
C GLY A 13 4.56 4.96 2.25
N TRP A 14 3.69 5.49 1.40
CA TRP A 14 4.10 5.91 0.06
C TRP A 14 5.07 7.09 0.13
N ASP A 15 4.76 8.12 0.92
CA ASP A 15 5.61 9.29 1.10
C ASP A 15 7.01 8.91 1.62
N LEU A 16 7.08 7.99 2.59
CA LEU A 16 8.34 7.55 3.20
C LEU A 16 9.13 6.56 2.33
N SER A 17 8.47 5.79 1.46
CA SER A 17 9.13 4.81 0.59
C SER A 17 10.04 5.41 -0.49
N GLY A 18 9.81 6.69 -0.82
CA GLY A 18 10.47 7.39 -1.92
C GLY A 18 10.09 6.87 -3.31
N LEU A 19 9.07 6.01 -3.44
CA LEU A 19 8.61 5.52 -4.73
C LEU A 19 7.91 6.63 -5.52
N THR A 20 8.30 6.80 -6.78
CA THR A 20 7.48 7.55 -7.72
C THR A 20 6.15 6.82 -7.98
N LEU A 21 5.13 7.55 -8.44
CA LEU A 21 3.85 6.94 -8.83
C LEU A 21 4.03 5.86 -9.91
N ALA A 22 5.00 6.02 -10.82
CA ALA A 22 5.25 5.03 -11.87
C ALA A 22 5.79 3.71 -11.28
N GLU A 23 6.74 3.80 -10.35
CA GLU A 23 7.33 2.62 -9.69
C GLU A 23 6.31 1.93 -8.79
N LEU A 24 5.57 2.70 -7.98
CA LEU A 24 4.51 2.14 -7.14
C LEU A 24 3.49 1.37 -7.99
N TRP A 25 3.01 1.98 -9.08
CA TRP A 25 2.03 1.34 -9.95
C TRP A 25 2.58 0.08 -10.64
N LEU A 26 3.83 0.10 -11.11
CA LEU A 26 4.44 -1.08 -11.74
C LEU A 26 4.64 -2.24 -10.76
N ARG A 27 5.10 -1.96 -9.53
CA ARG A 27 5.23 -2.97 -8.47
C ARG A 27 3.87 -3.55 -8.07
N TYR A 28 2.89 -2.67 -7.84
CA TYR A 28 1.51 -3.05 -7.59
C TYR A 28 0.92 -3.95 -8.70
N LEU A 29 1.17 -3.62 -9.98
CA LEU A 29 0.74 -4.43 -11.12
C LEU A 29 1.41 -5.81 -11.13
N ALA A 30 2.71 -5.87 -10.83
CA ALA A 30 3.46 -7.14 -10.79
C ALA A 30 2.93 -8.10 -9.72
N LEU A 31 2.34 -7.56 -8.65
CA LEU A 31 1.68 -8.32 -7.58
C LEU A 31 0.25 -8.77 -7.94
N GLY A 32 -0.27 -8.37 -9.11
CA GLY A 32 -1.60 -8.71 -9.58
C GLY A 32 -2.65 -7.62 -9.37
N GLY A 33 -2.25 -6.43 -8.89
CA GLY A 33 -3.13 -5.28 -8.80
C GLY A 33 -3.81 -4.96 -10.14
N THR A 34 -5.09 -4.59 -10.11
CA THR A 34 -5.91 -4.46 -11.33
C THR A 34 -6.39 -3.04 -11.63
N ALA A 35 -6.05 -2.07 -10.79
CA ALA A 35 -6.45 -0.67 -10.94
C ALA A 35 -5.50 0.11 -11.86
N SER A 36 -6.06 1.11 -12.56
CA SER A 36 -5.28 2.08 -13.34
C SER A 36 -4.31 2.88 -12.46
N LYS A 37 -3.23 3.39 -13.05
CA LYS A 37 -2.24 4.27 -12.38
C LYS A 37 -2.87 5.44 -11.62
N THR A 38 -3.87 6.10 -12.21
CA THR A 38 -4.60 7.21 -11.57
C THR A 38 -5.37 6.78 -10.33
N ARG A 39 -6.00 5.59 -10.36
CA ARG A 39 -6.67 5.04 -9.17
C ARG A 39 -5.68 4.66 -8.08
N VAL A 40 -4.52 4.08 -8.44
CA VAL A 40 -3.46 3.79 -7.46
C VAL A 40 -2.98 5.07 -6.78
N ALA A 41 -2.79 6.16 -7.53
CA ALA A 41 -2.46 7.46 -6.93
C ALA A 41 -3.54 7.94 -5.95
N ALA A 42 -4.81 7.81 -6.32
CA ALA A 42 -5.93 8.21 -5.46
C ALA A 42 -6.08 7.34 -4.21
N TYR A 43 -5.83 6.02 -4.32
CA TYR A 43 -5.86 5.09 -3.19
C TYR A 43 -4.69 5.31 -2.25
N ALA A 44 -3.47 5.36 -2.78
CA ALA A 44 -2.26 5.53 -1.99
C ALA A 44 -2.22 6.92 -1.33
N GLY A 45 -2.67 7.97 -2.03
CA GLY A 45 -2.79 9.32 -1.47
C GLY A 45 -4.01 9.55 -0.57
N GLY A 46 -4.83 8.52 -0.28
CA GLY A 46 -5.97 8.62 0.62
C GLY A 46 -7.19 9.38 0.07
N LEU A 47 -7.21 9.75 -1.21
CA LEU A 47 -8.32 10.44 -1.86
C LEU A 47 -9.54 9.54 -2.11
N LEU A 48 -9.30 8.24 -2.33
CA LEU A 48 -10.34 7.23 -2.51
C LEU A 48 -10.04 6.03 -1.62
N ARG A 49 -11.11 5.37 -1.13
CA ARG A 49 -10.96 4.14 -0.36
C ARG A 49 -10.92 2.92 -1.30
N PRO A 50 -9.81 2.17 -1.37
CA PRO A 50 -9.78 0.89 -2.07
C PRO A 50 -10.59 -0.19 -1.32
N ASP A 51 -10.93 -1.28 -2.00
CA ASP A 51 -11.27 -2.53 -1.32
C ASP A 51 -10.02 -3.18 -0.70
N SER A 52 -10.20 -4.18 0.19
CA SER A 52 -9.09 -4.82 0.89
C SER A 52 -8.06 -5.44 -0.05
N TYR A 53 -8.47 -5.97 -1.20
CA TYR A 53 -7.54 -6.56 -2.16
C TYR A 53 -6.62 -5.50 -2.76
N GLN A 54 -7.19 -4.40 -3.27
CA GLN A 54 -6.40 -3.31 -3.83
C GLN A 54 -5.54 -2.63 -2.76
N HIS A 55 -6.07 -2.45 -1.54
CA HIS A 55 -5.32 -1.94 -0.41
C HIS A 55 -4.07 -2.79 -0.15
N ASN A 56 -4.25 -4.11 -0.04
CA ASN A 56 -3.17 -5.03 0.31
C ASN A 56 -2.10 -5.13 -0.78
N MET A 57 -2.48 -5.02 -2.06
CA MET A 57 -1.50 -4.97 -3.15
C MET A 57 -0.65 -3.69 -3.13
N ILE A 58 -1.26 -2.54 -2.80
CA ILE A 58 -0.52 -1.28 -2.66
C ILE A 58 0.38 -1.34 -1.41
N ALA A 59 -0.15 -1.81 -0.28
CA ALA A 59 0.63 -1.99 0.94
C ALA A 59 1.83 -2.92 0.72
N GLN A 60 1.63 -4.04 0.04
CA GLN A 60 2.70 -4.98 -0.31
C GLN A 60 3.78 -4.32 -1.18
N ALA A 61 3.39 -3.59 -2.24
CA ALA A 61 4.35 -2.92 -3.12
C ALA A 61 5.22 -1.88 -2.38
N ILE A 62 4.63 -1.20 -1.39
CA ILE A 62 5.33 -0.25 -0.53
C ILE A 62 6.22 -0.99 0.48
N ASN A 63 5.71 -2.03 1.13
CA ASN A 63 6.48 -2.82 2.11
C ASN A 63 7.68 -3.52 1.46
N GLU A 64 7.59 -3.98 0.22
CA GLU A 64 8.74 -4.49 -0.53
C GLU A 64 9.83 -3.43 -0.70
N ARG A 65 9.47 -2.15 -0.84
CA ARG A 65 10.45 -1.05 -0.86
C ARG A 65 11.15 -0.90 0.49
N PHE A 66 10.42 -0.99 1.60
CA PHE A 66 11.05 -0.93 2.92
C PHE A 66 11.98 -2.12 3.16
N THR A 67 11.56 -3.33 2.76
CA THR A 67 12.41 -4.53 2.81
C THR A 67 13.67 -4.36 1.94
N ASP A 68 13.56 -3.81 0.72
CA ASP A 68 14.72 -3.50 -0.15
C ASP A 68 15.74 -2.57 0.55
N LEU A 69 15.25 -1.69 1.43
CA LEU A 69 16.06 -0.74 2.21
C LEU A 69 16.57 -1.32 3.53
N GLY A 70 16.24 -2.58 3.85
CA GLY A 70 16.61 -3.24 5.09
C GLY A 70 15.75 -2.84 6.30
N GLU A 71 14.62 -2.19 6.06
CA GLU A 71 13.62 -1.86 7.07
C GLU A 71 12.58 -2.99 7.22
N ASP A 72 11.69 -2.85 8.21
CA ASP A 72 10.55 -3.76 8.40
C ASP A 72 9.44 -3.50 7.35
N HIS A 73 8.26 -4.08 7.50
CA HIS A 73 7.09 -3.85 6.64
C HIS A 73 6.03 -2.96 7.33
N PRO A 74 6.29 -1.65 7.50
CA PRO A 74 5.49 -0.83 8.41
C PRO A 74 4.08 -0.53 7.90
N VAL A 75 3.76 -0.70 6.61
CA VAL A 75 2.44 -0.38 6.06
C VAL A 75 1.43 -1.46 6.41
N SER A 76 0.30 -1.04 7.00
CA SER A 76 -0.73 -1.96 7.46
C SER A 76 -1.54 -2.55 6.30
N TYR A 77 -1.79 -3.86 6.37
CA TYR A 77 -2.76 -4.54 5.52
C TYR A 77 -4.18 -4.40 6.09
N GLN A 78 -5.18 -4.55 5.24
CA GLN A 78 -6.58 -4.70 5.63
C GLN A 78 -6.96 -6.18 5.65
N ASP A 79 -7.81 -6.56 6.61
CA ASP A 79 -8.45 -7.86 6.58
C ASP A 79 -9.22 -8.02 5.27
N ILE A 80 -9.02 -9.16 4.61
CA ILE A 80 -9.84 -9.55 3.47
C ILE A 80 -11.12 -10.14 4.07
N PRO A 81 -12.30 -9.53 3.86
CA PRO A 81 -13.53 -10.08 4.37
C PRO A 81 -13.73 -11.47 3.79
N PHE A 82 -13.88 -12.47 4.65
CA PHE A 82 -14.34 -13.78 4.21
C PHE A 82 -15.81 -13.62 3.80
N LEU A 83 -16.07 -13.67 2.50
CA LEU A 83 -17.44 -13.81 2.01
C LEU A 83 -17.87 -15.27 2.29
N PRO A 84 -19.01 -15.50 2.96
CA PRO A 84 -19.51 -16.85 3.24
C PRO A 84 -19.87 -17.63 1.98
#